data_AF-A0A4V3MWS7-F1
#
_entry.id   AF-A0A4V3MWS7-F1
#
_cell.length_a   1.000
_cell.length_b   1.000
_cell.length_c   1.000
_cell.angle_alpha   90.00
_cell.angle_beta   90.00
_cell.angle_gamma   90.00
#
_symmetry.space_group_name_H-M   'P 1'
#
loop_
_entity.id
_entity.type
_entity.pdbx_description
1 polymer ?
#
loop_
_entity_poly.entity_id
_entity_poly.type
_entity_poly.pdbx_seq_one_letter_code
_entity_poly.pdbx_strand_id
1 'polypeptide(L)'
;LAGVVGVMSGALVTGMSELVQGMHWLLYGVQPGGRLSAMFSLASPVQAMIPAIGGILLGLSVIWLRKRKFRTPVDPIEANALYGGRMSLTDTFIIVGQTVLSSGFGASVGLEAGYTQVGSGLASRLARAFRLRRNDVRILVGCGAAGAIAAA
;
A
#
# COMPACT_ATOMS: atom_id res chain seq x y z
N LEU A 1 4.85 -17.46 -14.37
CA LEU A 1 3.89 -16.87 -13.41
C LEU A 1 4.58 -15.99 -12.38
N ALA A 2 5.56 -16.49 -11.61
CA ALA A 2 6.28 -15.67 -10.62
C ALA A 2 6.92 -14.40 -11.21
N GLY A 3 7.58 -14.49 -12.37
CA GLY A 3 8.14 -13.32 -13.06
C GLY A 3 7.08 -12.27 -13.45
N VAL A 4 5.90 -12.71 -13.94
CA VAL A 4 4.78 -11.81 -14.26
C VAL A 4 4.28 -11.11 -13.00
N VAL A 5 4.16 -11.85 -11.90
CA VAL A 5 3.80 -11.27 -10.59
C VAL A 5 4.85 -10.26 -10.12
N GLY A 6 6.14 -10.54 -10.29
CA GLY A 6 7.21 -9.58 -9.99
C GLY A 6 7.09 -8.29 -10.79
N VAL A 7 6.89 -8.38 -12.11
CA VAL A 7 6.67 -7.20 -12.97
C VAL A 7 5.44 -6.40 -12.55
N MET A 8 4.33 -7.08 -12.26
CA MET A 8 3.10 -6.44 -11.82
C MET A 8 3.24 -5.79 -10.44
N SER A 9 3.92 -6.46 -9.49
CA SER A 9 4.25 -5.88 -8.19
C SER A 9 5.09 -4.62 -8.35
N GLY A 10 6.13 -4.66 -9.19
CA GLY A 10 6.98 -3.50 -9.45
C GLY A 10 6.19 -2.33 -10.02
N ALA A 11 5.38 -2.56 -11.06
CA ALA A 11 4.55 -1.52 -11.65
C ALA A 11 3.56 -0.89 -10.65
N LEU A 12 2.96 -1.70 -9.78
CA LEU A 12 2.06 -1.21 -8.73
C LEU A 12 2.79 -0.39 -7.67
N VAL A 13 3.95 -0.85 -7.21
CA VAL A 13 4.75 -0.14 -6.21
C VAL A 13 5.22 1.19 -6.77
N THR A 14 5.76 1.22 -8.00
CA THR A 14 6.09 2.47 -8.69
C THR A 14 4.88 3.38 -8.78
N GLY A 15 3.71 2.86 -9.19
CA GLY A 15 2.48 3.64 -9.22
C GLY A 15 2.09 4.23 -7.85
N MET A 16 2.22 3.46 -6.76
CA MET A 16 1.98 3.96 -5.40
C MET A 16 2.98 5.04 -5.01
N SER A 17 4.27 4.87 -5.32
CA SER A 17 5.32 5.85 -5.02
C SER A 17 5.10 7.16 -5.78
N GLU A 18 4.74 7.09 -7.06
CA GLU A 18 4.41 8.26 -7.89
C GLU A 18 3.17 9.00 -7.38
N LEU A 19 2.14 8.27 -6.93
CA LEU A 19 0.97 8.89 -6.30
C LEU A 19 1.33 9.65 -5.03
N VAL A 20 2.13 9.04 -4.15
CA VAL A 20 2.58 9.70 -2.91
C VAL A 20 3.47 10.91 -3.23
N GLN A 21 4.38 10.80 -4.19
CA GLN A 21 5.23 11.91 -4.62
C GLN A 21 4.40 13.05 -5.23
N GLY A 22 3.38 12.73 -6.04
CA GLY A 22 2.44 13.70 -6.59
C GLY A 22 1.65 14.42 -5.49
N MET A 23 1.25 13.71 -4.44
CA MET A 23 0.65 14.32 -3.25
C MET A 23 1.63 15.24 -2.53
N HIS A 24 2.90 14.84 -2.37
CA HIS A 24 3.93 15.69 -1.76
C HIS A 24 4.20 16.95 -2.58
N TRP A 25 4.24 16.85 -3.91
CA TRP A 25 4.33 18.02 -4.80
C TRP A 25 3.12 18.94 -4.63
N LEU A 26 1.90 18.39 -4.65
CA LEU A 26 0.67 19.19 -4.56
C LEU A 26 0.48 19.86 -3.19
N LEU A 27 0.75 19.13 -2.11
CA LEU A 27 0.46 19.56 -0.74
C LEU A 27 1.59 20.40 -0.14
N TYR A 28 2.85 20.02 -0.41
CA TYR A 28 4.02 20.64 0.19
C TYR A 28 4.89 21.43 -0.80
N GLY A 29 4.65 21.31 -2.11
CA GLY A 29 5.49 21.95 -3.12
C GLY A 29 6.84 21.26 -3.31
N VAL A 30 6.94 19.97 -2.99
CA VAL A 30 8.19 19.21 -3.12
C VAL A 30 8.59 19.09 -4.59
N GLN A 31 9.79 19.55 -4.96
CA GLN A 31 10.29 19.45 -6.32
C GLN A 31 10.40 17.99 -6.79
N PRO A 32 10.27 17.71 -8.11
CA PRO A 32 10.48 16.37 -8.66
C PRO A 32 11.83 15.79 -8.25
N GLY A 33 11.85 14.57 -7.71
CA GLY A 33 13.05 13.91 -7.18
C GLY A 33 13.45 14.32 -5.75
N GLY A 34 12.81 15.34 -5.17
CA GLY A 34 12.96 15.70 -3.76
C GLY A 34 12.12 14.83 -2.83
N ARG A 35 12.55 14.69 -1.57
CA ARG A 35 11.78 13.99 -0.53
C ARG A 35 11.28 15.00 0.50
N LEU A 36 10.03 14.83 0.96
CA LEU A 36 9.47 15.70 2.01
C LEU A 36 10.34 15.71 3.28
N SER A 37 10.92 14.57 3.65
CA SER A 37 11.83 14.44 4.79
C SER A 37 13.17 15.16 4.63
N ALA A 38 13.53 15.59 3.41
CA ALA A 38 14.78 16.30 3.12
C ALA A 38 14.60 17.83 3.07
N MET A 39 13.37 18.34 3.28
CA MET A 39 13.11 19.78 3.26
C MET A 39 13.48 20.42 4.60
N PHE A 40 14.32 21.45 4.56
CA PHE A 40 14.72 22.23 5.74
C PHE A 40 13.67 23.24 6.19
N SER A 41 12.76 23.62 5.30
CA SER A 41 11.67 24.55 5.59
C SER A 41 10.45 24.27 4.73
N LEU A 42 9.28 24.58 5.27
CA LEU A 42 8.00 24.56 4.56
C LEU A 42 7.82 25.90 3.83
N ALA A 43 7.19 25.89 2.67
CA ALA A 43 6.92 27.11 1.91
C ALA A 43 5.91 28.02 2.63
N SER A 44 5.00 27.44 3.43
CA SER A 44 4.03 28.18 4.24
C SER A 44 3.79 27.48 5.58
N PRO A 45 3.65 28.22 6.70
CA PRO A 45 3.32 27.66 8.01
C PRO A 45 2.03 26.82 8.01
N VAL A 46 1.07 27.14 7.13
CA VAL A 46 -0.20 26.40 7.00
C VAL A 46 0.02 24.94 6.59
N GLN A 47 1.11 24.65 5.88
CA GLN A 47 1.44 23.27 5.48
C GLN A 47 1.70 22.35 6.68
N ALA A 48 2.03 22.90 7.86
CA ALA A 48 2.13 22.13 9.10
C ALA A 48 0.78 21.54 9.57
N MET A 49 -0.35 22.05 9.06
CA MET A 49 -1.68 21.51 9.36
C MET A 49 -2.07 20.34 8.46
N ILE A 50 -1.36 20.12 7.35
CA ILE A 50 -1.68 19.07 6.38
C ILE A 50 -1.66 17.67 7.02
N PRO A 51 -0.66 17.29 7.85
CA PRO A 51 -0.70 16.00 8.53
C PRO A 51 -1.91 15.83 9.46
N ALA A 52 -2.38 16.91 10.10
CA ALA A 52 -3.57 16.86 10.94
C ALA A 52 -4.84 16.56 10.12
N ILE A 53 -4.96 17.19 8.94
CA ILE A 53 -6.04 16.90 7.99
C ILE A 53 -5.97 15.43 7.54
N GLY A 54 -4.78 14.95 7.18
CA GLY A 54 -4.56 13.55 6.80
C GLY A 54 -4.95 12.56 7.90
N GLY A 55 -4.56 12.85 9.15
CA GLY A 55 -4.93 12.05 10.32
C GLY A 55 -6.44 12.02 10.57
N ILE A 56 -7.14 13.15 10.40
CA ILE A 56 -8.61 13.20 10.49
C ILE A 56 -9.25 12.35 9.39
N LEU A 57 -8.81 12.49 8.14
CA LEU A 57 -9.34 11.70 7.02
C LEU A 57 -9.11 10.19 7.22
N LEU A 58 -7.92 9.80 7.68
CA LEU A 58 -7.60 8.41 7.99
C LEU A 58 -8.45 7.88 9.16
N GLY A 59 -8.60 8.68 10.23
CA GLY A 59 -9.46 8.32 11.36
C GLY A 59 -10.92 8.14 10.96
N LEU A 60 -11.44 9.04 10.13
CA LEU A 60 -12.79 8.93 9.55
C LEU A 60 -12.93 7.68 8.68
N SER A 61 -11.91 7.33 7.89
CA SER A 61 -11.94 6.12 7.07
C SER A 61 -12.03 4.87 7.94
N VAL A 62 -11.26 4.79 9.03
CA VAL A 62 -11.31 3.68 10.01
C VAL A 62 -12.68 3.59 10.68
N ILE A 63 -13.22 4.71 11.16
CA ILE A 63 -14.54 4.75 11.80
C ILE A 63 -15.63 4.30 10.82
N TRP A 64 -15.55 4.75 9.57
CA TRP A 64 -16.51 4.39 8.53
C TRP A 64 -16.47 2.90 8.19
N LEU A 65 -15.28 2.32 8.02
CA LEU A 65 -15.10 0.89 7.78
C LEU A 65 -15.64 0.04 8.94
N ARG A 66 -15.39 0.47 10.19
CA ARG A 66 -15.91 -0.20 11.38
C ARG A 66 -17.45 -0.11 11.45
N LYS A 67 -18.04 1.04 11.15
CA LYS A 67 -19.51 1.22 11.09
C LYS A 67 -20.16 0.33 10.03
N ARG A 68 -19.48 0.14 8.89
CA ARG A 68 -19.90 -0.76 7.81
C ARG A 68 -19.61 -2.24 8.08
N LYS A 69 -19.09 -2.59 9.27
CA LYS A 69 -18.75 -3.96 9.68
C LYS A 69 -17.76 -4.64 8.74
N PHE A 70 -16.85 -3.88 8.13
CA PHE A 70 -15.70 -4.49 7.44
C PHE A 70 -14.86 -5.25 8.46
N ARG A 71 -14.37 -6.42 8.05
CA ARG A 71 -13.45 -7.22 8.86
C ARG A 71 -12.06 -6.58 8.84
N THR A 72 -11.26 -6.90 9.85
CA THR A 72 -9.85 -6.54 9.86
C THR A 72 -9.18 -7.15 8.62
N PRO A 73 -8.48 -6.33 7.80
CA PRO A 73 -7.69 -6.83 6.68
C PRO A 73 -6.68 -7.89 7.13
N VAL A 74 -6.54 -8.94 6.33
CA VAL A 74 -5.53 -10.00 6.55
C VAL A 74 -4.25 -9.63 5.80
N ASP A 75 -3.13 -9.58 6.51
CA ASP A 75 -1.82 -9.29 5.93
C ASP A 75 -1.27 -10.48 5.13
N PRO A 76 -0.22 -10.32 4.29
CA PRO A 76 0.27 -11.38 3.45
C PRO A 76 0.88 -12.55 4.23
N ILE A 77 1.48 -12.26 5.39
CA ILE A 77 2.12 -13.25 6.26
C ILE A 77 1.04 -14.12 6.90
N GLU A 78 0.02 -13.51 7.48
CA GLU A 78 -1.14 -14.19 8.05
C GLU A 78 -1.92 -14.98 6.98
N ALA A 79 -2.17 -14.36 5.82
CA ALA A 79 -2.79 -15.02 4.68
C ALA A 79 -2.02 -16.27 4.27
N ASN A 80 -0.70 -16.16 4.19
CA ASN A 80 0.16 -17.27 3.80
C ASN A 80 0.23 -18.36 4.87
N ALA A 81 0.27 -17.99 6.16
CA ALA A 81 0.35 -18.93 7.28
C ALA A 81 -0.98 -19.67 7.52
N LEU A 82 -2.08 -18.92 7.65
CA LEU A 82 -3.36 -19.45 8.14
C LEU A 82 -4.35 -19.76 7.02
N TYR A 83 -4.34 -18.97 5.94
CA TYR A 83 -5.36 -19.00 4.89
C TYR A 83 -4.89 -19.58 3.55
N GLY A 84 -3.68 -20.13 3.51
CA GLY A 84 -3.11 -20.75 2.29
C GLY A 84 -2.84 -19.75 1.17
N GLY A 85 -2.46 -18.52 1.53
CA GLY A 85 -2.16 -17.43 0.61
C GLY A 85 -3.40 -16.78 -0.01
N ARG A 86 -4.60 -17.03 0.50
CA ARG A 86 -5.82 -16.40 -0.02
C ARG A 86 -6.01 -15.03 0.61
N MET A 87 -5.95 -13.99 -0.24
CA MET A 87 -6.16 -12.61 0.17
C MET A 87 -7.42 -12.02 -0.46
N SER A 88 -8.01 -11.06 0.24
CA SER A 88 -9.12 -10.25 -0.24
C SER A 88 -8.58 -9.04 -1.01
N LEU A 89 -9.10 -8.83 -2.22
CA LEU A 89 -8.76 -7.64 -3.00
C LEU A 89 -9.29 -6.36 -2.33
N THR A 90 -10.48 -6.44 -1.71
CA THR A 90 -11.07 -5.30 -1.02
C THR A 90 -10.19 -4.84 0.13
N ASP A 91 -9.70 -5.79 0.93
CA ASP A 91 -8.81 -5.53 2.06
C ASP A 91 -7.47 -4.95 1.57
N THR A 92 -6.99 -5.46 0.43
CA THR A 92 -5.80 -4.93 -0.25
C THR A 92 -5.98 -3.47 -0.64
N PHE A 93 -7.08 -3.12 -1.33
CA PHE A 93 -7.36 -1.74 -1.72
C PHE A 93 -7.54 -0.81 -0.52
N ILE A 94 -8.16 -1.28 0.56
CA ILE A 94 -8.32 -0.52 1.79
C ILE A 94 -6.94 -0.16 2.38
N ILE A 95 -6.07 -1.16 2.60
CA ILE A 95 -4.73 -0.92 3.17
C ILE A 95 -3.93 0.00 2.25
N VAL A 96 -3.88 -0.30 0.95
CA VAL A 96 -3.13 0.51 -0.03
C VAL A 96 -3.61 1.95 -0.04
N GLY A 97 -4.91 2.18 -0.08
CA GLY A 97 -5.49 3.52 -0.04
C GLY A 97 -5.19 4.25 1.26
N GLN A 98 -5.27 3.56 2.41
CA GLN A 98 -4.93 4.14 3.72
C GLN A 98 -3.44 4.45 3.83
N THR A 99 -2.58 3.61 3.29
CA THR A 99 -1.12 3.81 3.24
C THR A 99 -0.76 5.03 2.38
N VAL A 100 -1.32 5.14 1.16
CA VAL A 100 -1.12 6.30 0.28
C VAL A 100 -1.67 7.58 0.92
N LEU A 101 -2.86 7.52 1.51
CA LEU A 101 -3.47 8.66 2.21
C LEU A 101 -2.58 9.13 3.37
N SER A 102 -2.17 8.20 4.24
CA SER A 102 -1.36 8.51 5.42
C SER A 102 -0.02 9.14 5.02
N SER A 103 0.75 8.44 4.18
CA SER A 103 2.09 8.90 3.78
C SER A 103 2.05 10.12 2.85
N GLY A 104 1.05 10.24 1.98
CA GLY A 104 0.87 11.40 1.10
C GLY A 104 0.57 12.68 1.86
N PHE A 105 -0.15 12.61 2.99
CA PHE A 105 -0.34 13.75 3.90
C PHE A 105 0.83 13.95 4.88
N GLY A 106 1.97 13.29 4.67
CA GLY A 106 3.19 13.51 5.44
C GLY A 106 3.23 12.79 6.79
N ALA A 107 2.39 11.78 7.03
CA ALA A 107 2.51 10.96 8.23
C ALA A 107 3.80 10.12 8.20
N SER A 108 4.47 10.00 9.34
CA SER A 108 5.70 9.22 9.50
C SER A 108 5.40 7.72 9.64
N VAL A 109 4.92 7.09 8.57
CA VAL A 109 4.58 5.66 8.53
C VAL A 109 5.22 5.00 7.30
N GLY A 110 5.75 3.80 7.47
CA GLY A 110 6.35 3.03 6.39
C GLY A 110 5.32 2.57 5.35
N LEU A 111 5.69 2.68 4.07
CA LEU A 111 4.87 2.23 2.94
C LEU A 111 4.95 0.71 2.69
N GLU A 112 5.90 0.03 3.35
CA GLU A 112 6.23 -1.39 3.16
C GLU A 112 5.01 -2.32 3.32
N ALA A 113 4.13 -2.02 4.29
CA ALA A 113 2.90 -2.78 4.49
C ALA A 113 1.95 -2.63 3.28
N GLY A 114 1.81 -1.43 2.72
CA GLY A 114 1.00 -1.20 1.52
C GLY A 114 1.61 -1.87 0.28
N TYR A 115 2.93 -1.79 0.11
CA TYR A 115 3.66 -2.41 -1.00
C TYR A 115 3.52 -3.94 -0.98
N THR A 116 3.83 -4.56 0.15
CA THR A 116 3.68 -6.02 0.30
C THR A 116 2.22 -6.45 0.14
N GLN A 117 1.27 -5.68 0.67
CA GLN A 117 -0.16 -5.98 0.51
C GLN A 117 -0.60 -5.92 -0.95
N VAL A 118 -0.23 -4.89 -1.71
CA VAL A 118 -0.65 -4.75 -3.11
C VAL A 118 -0.07 -5.86 -3.99
N GLY A 119 1.22 -6.16 -3.84
CA GLY A 119 1.89 -7.21 -4.60
C GLY A 119 1.34 -8.60 -4.26
N SER A 120 1.17 -8.89 -2.97
CA SER A 120 0.65 -10.17 -2.48
C SER A 120 -0.83 -10.38 -2.81
N GLY A 121 -1.65 -9.35 -2.66
CA GLY A 121 -3.08 -9.40 -2.95
C GLY A 121 -3.35 -9.68 -4.43
N LEU A 122 -2.61 -9.02 -5.32
CA LEU A 122 -2.68 -9.26 -6.76
C LEU A 122 -2.17 -10.65 -7.13
N ALA A 123 -1.04 -11.08 -6.57
CA ALA A 123 -0.50 -12.42 -6.77
C ALA A 123 -1.51 -13.50 -6.34
N SER A 124 -2.12 -13.35 -5.17
CA SER A 124 -3.17 -14.23 -4.66
C SER A 124 -4.35 -14.30 -5.62
N ARG A 125 -4.81 -13.15 -6.13
CA ARG A 125 -5.93 -13.09 -7.07
C ARG A 125 -5.62 -13.78 -8.38
N LEU A 126 -4.41 -13.57 -8.92
CA LEU A 126 -3.94 -14.18 -10.14
C LEU A 126 -3.82 -15.69 -9.99
N ALA A 127 -3.18 -16.16 -8.90
CA ALA A 127 -3.06 -17.59 -8.60
C ALA A 127 -4.44 -18.28 -8.51
N ARG A 128 -5.42 -17.60 -7.91
CA ARG A 128 -6.79 -18.11 -7.82
C ARG A 128 -7.51 -18.10 -9.18
N ALA A 129 -7.25 -17.12 -10.04
CA ALA A 129 -7.81 -17.07 -11.39
C ALA A 129 -7.33 -18.27 -12.24
N PHE A 130 -6.06 -18.65 -12.10
CA PHE A 130 -5.49 -19.85 -12.71
C PHE A 130 -5.79 -21.16 -11.97
N ARG A 131 -6.60 -21.12 -10.90
CA ARG A 131 -6.98 -22.29 -10.08
C ARG A 131 -5.78 -23.09 -9.58
N LEU A 132 -4.70 -22.39 -9.20
CA LEU A 132 -3.49 -23.04 -8.71
C LEU A 132 -3.71 -23.77 -7.38
N ARG A 133 -2.85 -24.74 -7.07
CA ARG A 133 -2.91 -25.49 -5.82
C ARG A 133 -2.54 -24.58 -4.64
N ARG A 134 -2.99 -24.94 -3.44
CA ARG A 134 -2.72 -24.17 -2.21
C ARG A 134 -1.23 -23.83 -2.05
N ASN A 135 -0.33 -24.79 -2.28
CA ASN A 135 1.10 -24.55 -2.14
C ASN A 135 1.64 -23.53 -3.15
N ASP A 136 1.15 -23.56 -4.39
CA ASP A 136 1.56 -22.64 -5.45
C ASP A 136 1.04 -21.22 -5.19
N VAL A 137 -0.18 -21.08 -4.65
CA VAL A 137 -0.72 -19.77 -4.23
C VAL A 137 0.19 -19.15 -3.15
N ARG A 138 0.61 -19.95 -2.15
CA ARG A 138 1.50 -19.51 -1.07
C ARG A 138 2.84 -18.99 -1.60
N ILE A 139 3.44 -19.75 -2.53
CA ILE A 139 4.69 -19.35 -3.19
C ILE A 139 4.47 -18.06 -3.97
N LEU A 140 3.39 -17.97 -4.76
CA LEU A 140 3.15 -16.81 -5.61
C LEU A 140 2.87 -15.53 -4.80
N VAL A 141 2.17 -15.65 -3.66
CA VAL A 141 2.00 -14.56 -2.70
C VAL A 141 3.34 -14.08 -2.14
N GLY A 142 4.22 -15.01 -1.74
CA GLY A 142 5.58 -14.68 -1.32
C GLY A 142 6.38 -13.97 -2.41
N CYS A 143 6.30 -14.43 -3.66
CA CYS A 143 6.91 -13.75 -4.80
C CYS A 143 6.32 -12.34 -5.01
N GLY A 144 5.02 -12.16 -4.82
CA GLY A 144 4.35 -10.87 -4.90
C GLY A 144 4.86 -9.88 -3.85
N ALA A 145 4.98 -10.32 -2.60
CA ALA A 145 5.58 -9.54 -1.52
C ALA A 145 7.05 -9.19 -1.81
N ALA A 146 7.87 -10.19 -2.18
CA ALA A 146 9.29 -9.99 -2.46
C ALA A 146 9.52 -9.05 -3.65
N GLY A 147 8.75 -9.20 -4.73
CA GLY A 147 8.81 -8.32 -5.89
C GLY A 147 8.37 -6.88 -5.56
N ALA A 148 7.42 -6.71 -4.65
CA ALA A 148 7.02 -5.39 -4.20
C ALA A 148 8.12 -4.71 -3.37
N ILE A 149 8.75 -5.43 -2.43
CA ILE A 149 9.88 -4.90 -1.65
C ILE A 149 11.08 -4.60 -2.53
N ALA A 150 11.38 -5.44 -3.52
CA ALA A 150 12.47 -5.19 -4.46
C ALA A 150 12.28 -3.93 -5.31
N ALA A 151 11.05 -3.44 -5.46
CA ALA A 151 10.71 -2.24 -6.23
C ALA A 151 10.53 -0.98 -5.39
N ALA A 152 10.47 -1.12 -4.05
CA ALA A 152 10.25 -0.03 -3.11
C ALA A 152 11.51 0.81 -2.88
#